data_AF-Q4DQR2-F1
#
_entry.id   AF-Q4DQR2-F1
#
_cell.length_a   1.000
_cell.length_b   1.000
_cell.length_c   1.000
_cell.angle_alpha   90.00
_cell.angle_beta   90.00
_cell.angle_gamma   90.00
#
_symmetry.space_group_name_H-M   'P 1'
#
loop_
_entity.id
_entity.type
_entity.pdbx_description
1 polymer ?
#
loop_
_entity_poly.entity_id
_entity_poly.type
_entity_poly.pdbx_seq_one_letter_code
_entity_poly.pdbx_strand_id
1 'polypeptide(L)'
;MSNGSNDHTGASHDLNGEYKALLEELHVLQAEWHSTASRKAELEASVTSATAQSDAVEPIRCRLFELRKECALLNQRNEFLQLQIDEAKELYKRACGESSALVGDALEEKENLEEEYMQVMRFVDQFDPNLQEDAALLRAALAEQRVEIRVLQEMLDAVKESVVPDYFSEPLQNSGALFSSHPNPCVEIQMDDVFIPVPHGRLRLLTGPRGDGLQQLRDRHKVTASVVCFNDMVAVRLRGHKAGVENCGNDIRRVLSLQEERHEILKGKGEKQKKKEAKNTHTHTSRKTFPTSFVSS
;
A
#
# COMPACT_ATOMS: atom_id res chain seq x y z
N MET A 1 -125.46 -57.92 42.16
CA MET A 1 -124.47 -58.92 42.57
C MET A 1 -123.60 -59.22 41.35
N SER A 2 -122.27 -59.11 41.49
CA SER A 2 -121.19 -59.54 40.56
C SER A 2 -121.20 -58.96 39.14
N ASN A 3 -120.11 -58.46 38.54
CA ASN A 3 -118.66 -58.34 38.81
C ASN A 3 -118.21 -57.17 37.89
N GLY A 4 -117.32 -56.24 38.21
CA GLY A 4 -116.21 -56.33 39.15
C GLY A 4 -114.93 -56.88 38.53
N SER A 5 -114.62 -56.63 37.24
CA SER A 5 -113.29 -56.92 36.66
C SER A 5 -113.17 -56.40 35.23
N ASN A 6 -112.72 -55.16 35.02
CA ASN A 6 -112.15 -54.75 33.71
C ASN A 6 -111.27 -53.48 33.73
N ASP A 7 -111.06 -52.84 34.90
CA ASP A 7 -110.21 -51.64 34.98
C ASP A 7 -108.70 -51.95 35.11
N HIS A 8 -108.30 -53.19 35.44
CA HIS A 8 -106.88 -53.55 35.59
C HIS A 8 -106.13 -53.72 34.26
N THR A 9 -106.83 -54.03 33.17
CA THR A 9 -106.25 -54.12 31.83
C THR A 9 -105.97 -52.75 31.23
N GLY A 10 -106.79 -51.74 31.52
CA GLY A 10 -106.56 -50.35 31.10
C GLY A 10 -105.29 -49.76 31.73
N ALA A 11 -105.17 -49.84 33.06
CA ALA A 11 -103.99 -49.34 33.77
C ALA A 11 -102.67 -50.03 33.34
N SER A 12 -102.73 -51.34 33.02
CA SER A 12 -101.57 -52.08 32.51
C SER A 12 -101.19 -51.65 31.08
N HIS A 13 -102.19 -51.37 30.23
CA HIS A 13 -101.96 -50.86 28.88
C HIS A 13 -101.38 -49.44 28.89
N ASP A 14 -101.88 -48.56 29.76
CA ASP A 14 -101.36 -47.19 29.92
C ASP A 14 -99.92 -47.21 30.42
N LEU A 15 -99.61 -48.01 31.46
CA LEU A 15 -98.24 -48.16 31.99
C LEU A 15 -97.26 -48.71 30.94
N ASN A 16 -97.69 -49.66 30.10
CA ASN A 16 -96.88 -50.18 29.00
C ASN A 16 -96.68 -49.15 27.89
N GLY A 17 -97.68 -48.28 27.65
CA GLY A 17 -97.56 -47.14 26.75
C GLY A 17 -96.52 -46.12 27.23
N GLU A 18 -96.60 -45.73 28.50
CA GLU A 18 -95.62 -44.85 29.16
C GLU A 18 -94.22 -45.46 29.13
N TYR A 19 -94.08 -46.75 29.44
CA TYR A 19 -92.80 -47.46 29.40
C TYR A 19 -92.17 -47.43 28.00
N LYS A 20 -92.97 -47.65 26.95
CA LYS A 20 -92.48 -47.55 25.57
C LYS A 20 -92.06 -46.13 25.19
N ALA A 21 -92.84 -45.13 25.59
CA ALA A 21 -92.49 -43.72 25.37
C ALA A 21 -91.17 -43.34 26.07
N LEU A 22 -90.99 -43.76 27.33
CA LEU A 22 -89.75 -43.57 28.09
C LEU A 22 -88.55 -44.28 27.45
N LEU A 23 -88.73 -45.50 26.91
CA LEU A 23 -87.68 -46.19 26.16
C LEU A 23 -87.30 -45.46 24.88
N GLU A 24 -88.27 -44.87 24.19
CA GLU A 24 -88.02 -44.09 22.97
C GLU A 24 -87.31 -42.77 23.29
N GLU A 25 -87.71 -42.07 24.35
CA GLU A 25 -86.97 -40.90 24.86
C GLU A 25 -85.54 -41.25 25.29
N LEU A 26 -85.36 -42.39 25.96
CA LEU A 26 -84.02 -42.87 26.34
C LEU A 26 -83.16 -43.16 25.11
N HIS A 27 -83.71 -43.77 24.06
CA HIS A 27 -83.00 -44.00 22.81
C HIS A 27 -82.63 -42.69 22.10
N VAL A 28 -83.54 -41.70 22.08
CA VAL A 28 -83.27 -40.37 21.51
C VAL A 28 -82.14 -39.68 22.29
N LEU A 29 -82.23 -39.64 23.62
CA LEU A 29 -81.21 -39.06 24.48
C LEU A 29 -79.86 -39.77 24.33
N GLN A 30 -79.86 -41.09 24.17
CA GLN A 30 -78.62 -41.85 23.92
C GLN A 30 -78.01 -41.50 22.56
N ALA A 31 -78.82 -41.35 21.51
CA ALA A 31 -78.35 -40.93 20.19
C ALA A 31 -77.79 -39.50 20.22
N GLU A 32 -78.46 -38.57 20.90
CA GLU A 32 -77.99 -37.20 21.12
C GLU A 32 -76.68 -37.16 21.94
N TRP A 33 -76.58 -38.00 22.97
CA TRP A 33 -75.36 -38.12 23.75
C TRP A 33 -74.18 -38.63 22.90
N HIS A 34 -74.39 -39.66 22.08
CA HIS A 34 -73.35 -40.13 21.16
C HIS A 34 -72.97 -39.07 20.12
N SER A 35 -73.95 -38.37 19.55
CA SER A 35 -73.69 -37.27 18.60
C SER A 35 -72.89 -36.13 19.24
N THR A 36 -73.25 -35.72 20.46
CA THR A 36 -72.53 -34.68 21.20
C THR A 36 -71.14 -35.14 21.64
N ALA A 37 -70.96 -36.41 22.01
CA ALA A 37 -69.66 -36.99 22.32
C ALA A 37 -68.73 -37.03 21.10
N SER A 38 -69.25 -37.45 19.92
CA SER A 38 -68.50 -37.41 18.66
C SER A 38 -68.08 -35.97 18.30
N ARG A 39 -69.02 -35.01 18.38
CA ARG A 39 -68.72 -33.59 18.13
C ARG A 39 -67.67 -33.04 19.11
N LYS A 40 -67.73 -33.44 20.39
CA LYS A 40 -66.72 -33.06 21.39
C LYS A 40 -65.34 -33.61 21.00
N ALA A 41 -65.26 -34.88 20.62
CA ALA A 41 -64.00 -35.49 20.18
C ALA A 41 -63.41 -34.82 18.93
N GLU A 42 -64.26 -34.47 17.95
CA GLU A 42 -63.84 -33.72 16.75
C GLU A 42 -63.33 -32.32 17.10
N LEU A 43 -64.00 -31.61 18.02
CA LEU A 43 -63.55 -30.30 18.49
C LEU A 43 -62.25 -30.37 19.27
N GLU A 44 -62.06 -31.38 20.13
CA GLU A 44 -60.79 -31.61 20.84
C GLU A 44 -59.64 -31.92 19.87
N ALA A 45 -59.89 -32.70 18.81
CA ALA A 45 -58.94 -32.95 17.73
C ALA A 45 -58.62 -31.65 16.94
N SER A 46 -59.63 -30.81 16.69
CA SER A 46 -59.43 -29.51 16.02
C SER A 46 -58.62 -28.54 16.88
N VAL A 47 -58.89 -28.46 18.18
CA VAL A 47 -58.14 -27.61 19.13
C VAL A 47 -56.69 -28.06 19.20
N THR A 48 -56.42 -29.36 19.33
CA THR A 48 -55.05 -29.90 19.35
C THR A 48 -54.30 -29.65 18.04
N SER A 49 -54.98 -29.74 16.89
CA SER A 49 -54.41 -29.37 15.59
C SER A 49 -54.09 -27.87 15.51
N ALA A 50 -54.98 -27.00 15.97
CA ALA A 50 -54.78 -25.56 15.98
C ALA A 50 -53.63 -25.14 16.91
N THR A 51 -53.50 -25.77 18.08
CA THR A 51 -52.35 -25.53 18.98
C THR A 51 -51.04 -25.98 18.34
N ALA A 52 -51.01 -27.16 17.69
CA ALA A 52 -49.82 -27.62 16.98
C ALA A 52 -49.42 -26.70 15.82
N GLN A 53 -50.39 -26.12 15.10
CA GLN A 53 -50.12 -25.11 14.07
C GLN A 53 -49.59 -23.81 14.68
N SER A 54 -50.15 -23.35 15.81
CA SER A 54 -49.65 -22.17 16.51
C SER A 54 -48.19 -22.35 16.94
N ASP A 55 -47.87 -23.50 17.53
CA ASP A 55 -46.51 -23.86 17.96
C ASP A 55 -45.53 -23.93 16.78
N ALA A 56 -45.99 -24.37 15.61
CA ALA A 56 -45.18 -24.38 14.39
C ALA A 56 -44.95 -22.99 13.79
N VAL A 57 -45.90 -22.05 13.96
CA VAL A 57 -45.83 -20.69 13.41
C VAL A 57 -45.01 -19.75 14.31
N GLU A 58 -44.96 -20.00 15.62
CA GLU A 58 -44.28 -19.11 16.56
C GLU A 58 -42.77 -18.93 16.27
N PRO A 59 -41.99 -19.99 15.96
CA PRO A 59 -40.60 -19.85 15.52
C PRO A 59 -40.44 -18.99 14.26
N ILE A 60 -41.39 -19.08 13.32
CA ILE A 60 -41.40 -18.29 12.09
C ILE A 60 -41.64 -16.81 12.42
N ARG A 61 -42.56 -16.50 13.34
CA ARG A 61 -42.81 -15.13 13.81
C ARG A 61 -41.60 -14.53 14.52
N CYS A 62 -40.97 -15.30 15.42
CA CYS A 62 -39.73 -14.90 16.08
C CYS A 62 -38.64 -14.58 15.04
N ARG A 63 -38.44 -15.47 14.06
CA ARG A 63 -37.43 -15.24 13.01
C ARG A 63 -37.75 -14.03 12.13
N LEU A 64 -39.03 -13.80 11.81
CA LEU A 64 -39.45 -12.62 11.06
C LEU A 64 -39.16 -11.33 11.84
N PHE A 65 -39.36 -11.33 13.15
CA PHE A 65 -39.05 -10.18 14.01
C PHE A 65 -37.54 -9.91 14.09
N GLU A 66 -36.72 -10.95 14.21
CA GLU A 66 -35.25 -10.84 14.14
C GLU A 66 -34.79 -10.27 12.80
N LEU A 67 -35.29 -10.81 11.68
CA LEU A 67 -34.95 -10.34 10.34
C LEU A 67 -35.33 -8.86 10.14
N ARG A 68 -36.47 -8.42 10.67
CA ARG A 68 -36.88 -7.00 10.64
C ARG A 68 -35.90 -6.12 11.41
N LYS A 69 -35.40 -6.56 12.56
CA LYS A 69 -34.36 -5.85 13.32
C LYS A 69 -33.04 -5.81 12.55
N GLU A 70 -32.62 -6.93 11.96
CA GLU A 70 -31.42 -7.00 11.11
C GLU A 70 -31.53 -6.04 9.92
N CYS A 71 -32.67 -6.01 9.22
CA CYS A 71 -32.92 -5.07 8.12
C CYS A 71 -32.85 -3.61 8.58
N ALA A 72 -33.41 -3.27 9.74
CA ALA A 72 -33.33 -1.90 10.27
C ALA A 72 -31.89 -1.48 10.56
N LEU A 73 -31.08 -2.36 11.17
CA LEU A 73 -29.65 -2.12 11.42
C LEU A 73 -28.85 -1.99 10.12
N LEU A 74 -29.15 -2.82 9.12
CA LEU A 74 -28.50 -2.75 7.80
C LEU A 74 -28.83 -1.44 7.09
N ASN A 75 -30.08 -0.97 7.16
CA ASN A 75 -30.48 0.31 6.58
C ASN A 75 -29.76 1.47 7.26
N GLN A 76 -29.70 1.50 8.60
CA GLN A 76 -28.95 2.51 9.34
C GLN A 76 -27.45 2.50 8.96
N ARG A 77 -26.85 1.32 8.79
CA ARG A 77 -25.46 1.19 8.35
C ARG A 77 -25.27 1.66 6.90
N ASN A 78 -26.25 1.42 6.03
CA ASN A 78 -26.21 1.86 4.64
C ASN A 78 -26.27 3.40 4.57
N GLU A 79 -27.18 4.03 5.31
CA GLU A 79 -27.25 5.49 5.43
C GLU A 79 -25.93 6.09 5.95
N PHE A 80 -25.33 5.49 6.98
CA PHE A 80 -24.03 5.91 7.50
C PHE A 80 -22.92 5.79 6.43
N LEU A 81 -22.87 4.67 5.71
CA LEU A 81 -21.88 4.48 4.64
C LEU A 81 -22.09 5.47 3.49
N GLN A 82 -23.34 5.78 3.15
CA GLN A 82 -23.65 6.77 2.12
C GLN A 82 -23.16 8.16 2.52
N LEU A 83 -23.36 8.57 3.78
CA LEU A 83 -22.82 9.82 4.31
C LEU A 83 -21.29 9.86 4.24
N GLN A 84 -20.61 8.77 4.61
CA GLN A 84 -19.15 8.66 4.51
C GLN A 84 -18.65 8.74 3.05
N ILE A 85 -19.36 8.14 2.11
CA ILE A 85 -19.05 8.22 0.68
C ILE A 85 -19.19 9.66 0.18
N ASP A 86 -20.23 10.36 0.59
CA ASP A 86 -20.46 11.73 0.14
C ASP A 86 -19.45 12.71 0.77
N GLU A 87 -19.09 12.52 2.04
CA GLU A 87 -17.97 13.24 2.67
C GLU A 87 -16.64 13.00 1.93
N ALA A 88 -16.33 11.75 1.59
CA ALA A 88 -15.12 11.41 0.85
C ALA A 88 -15.09 12.03 -0.56
N LYS A 89 -16.23 12.10 -1.25
CA LYS A 89 -16.35 12.79 -2.54
C LYS A 89 -16.09 14.29 -2.40
N GLU A 90 -16.61 14.93 -1.37
CA GLU A 90 -16.38 16.37 -1.14
C GLU A 90 -14.93 16.67 -0.76
N LEU A 91 -14.28 15.80 0.02
CA LEU A 91 -12.85 15.90 0.28
C LEU A 91 -12.02 15.71 -1.00
N TYR A 92 -12.38 14.73 -1.83
CA TYR A 92 -11.71 14.50 -3.10
C TYR A 92 -11.84 15.70 -4.04
N LYS A 93 -13.05 16.28 -4.18
CA LYS A 93 -13.27 17.51 -4.97
C LYS A 93 -12.42 18.67 -4.48
N ARG A 94 -12.36 18.90 -3.16
CA ARG A 94 -11.51 19.95 -2.55
C ARG A 94 -10.03 19.71 -2.86
N ALA A 95 -9.53 18.50 -2.66
CA ALA A 95 -8.15 18.14 -2.96
C ALA A 95 -7.81 18.31 -4.44
N CYS A 96 -8.73 17.97 -5.36
CA CYS A 96 -8.55 18.23 -6.78
C CYS A 96 -8.52 19.73 -7.11
N GLY A 97 -9.36 20.53 -6.45
CA GLY A 97 -9.35 22.00 -6.60
C GLY A 97 -8.04 22.61 -6.11
N GLU A 98 -7.58 22.23 -4.92
CA GLU A 98 -6.30 22.66 -4.35
C GLU A 98 -5.11 22.22 -5.22
N SER A 99 -5.11 20.97 -5.69
CA SER A 99 -4.07 20.48 -6.60
C SER A 99 -4.07 21.24 -7.93
N SER A 100 -5.23 21.61 -8.46
CA SER A 100 -5.30 22.39 -9.70
C SER A 100 -4.80 23.82 -9.51
N ALA A 101 -5.10 24.44 -8.36
CA ALA A 101 -4.59 25.76 -8.02
C ALA A 101 -3.06 25.73 -7.87
N LEU A 102 -2.52 24.77 -7.11
CA LEU A 102 -1.07 24.61 -6.94
C LEU A 102 -0.33 24.34 -8.26
N VAL A 103 -0.93 23.60 -9.18
CA VAL A 103 -0.35 23.40 -10.53
C VAL A 103 -0.36 24.70 -11.33
N GLY A 104 -1.42 25.50 -11.21
CA GLY A 104 -1.48 26.84 -11.82
C GLY A 104 -0.38 27.74 -11.28
N ASP A 105 -0.27 27.86 -9.96
CA ASP A 105 0.74 28.68 -9.28
C ASP A 105 2.17 28.23 -9.66
N ALA A 106 2.42 26.93 -9.70
CA ALA A 106 3.74 26.39 -10.07
C ALA A 106 4.10 26.63 -11.56
N LEU A 107 3.12 26.71 -12.45
CA LEU A 107 3.35 27.08 -13.85
C LEU A 107 3.65 28.58 -13.98
N GLU A 108 2.94 29.43 -13.24
CA GLU A 108 3.19 30.87 -13.20
C GLU A 108 4.59 31.18 -12.62
N GLU A 109 4.96 30.54 -11.51
CA GLU A 109 6.32 30.66 -10.95
C GLU A 109 7.41 30.16 -11.93
N LYS A 110 7.13 29.09 -12.67
CA LYS A 110 8.05 28.59 -13.71
C LYS A 110 8.24 29.60 -14.83
N GLU A 111 7.17 30.21 -15.33
CA GLU A 111 7.22 31.24 -16.37
C GLU A 111 8.00 32.47 -15.89
N ASN A 112 7.72 32.96 -14.67
CA ASN A 112 8.46 34.07 -14.06
C ASN A 112 9.96 33.76 -13.92
N LEU A 113 10.31 32.54 -13.49
CA LEU A 113 11.71 32.13 -13.34
C LEU A 113 12.42 31.98 -14.69
N GLU A 114 11.72 31.54 -15.74
CA GLU A 114 12.24 31.47 -17.10
C GLU A 114 12.51 32.89 -17.66
N GLU A 115 11.62 33.84 -17.41
CA GLU A 115 11.83 35.26 -17.76
C GLU A 115 13.03 35.86 -17.04
N GLU A 116 13.15 35.64 -15.72
CA GLU A 116 14.31 36.08 -14.93
C GLU A 116 15.61 35.44 -15.44
N TYR A 117 15.61 34.15 -15.74
CA TYR A 117 16.77 33.45 -16.30
C TYR A 117 17.20 34.06 -17.63
N MET A 118 16.26 34.33 -18.53
CA MET A 118 16.54 34.99 -19.82
C MET A 118 17.08 36.40 -19.64
N GLN A 119 16.60 37.14 -18.63
CA GLN A 119 17.12 38.46 -18.30
C GLN A 119 18.56 38.39 -17.78
N VAL A 120 18.87 37.43 -16.90
CA VAL A 120 20.23 37.20 -16.40
C VAL A 120 21.17 36.77 -17.53
N MET A 121 20.75 35.85 -18.40
CA MET A 121 21.56 35.44 -19.56
C MET A 121 21.87 36.62 -20.48
N ARG A 122 20.90 37.50 -20.75
CA ARG A 122 21.14 38.73 -21.50
C ARG A 122 22.16 39.66 -20.84
N PHE A 123 22.18 39.74 -19.50
CA PHE A 123 23.21 40.49 -18.79
C PHE A 123 24.58 39.81 -18.86
N VAL A 124 24.63 38.48 -18.79
CA VAL A 124 25.87 37.70 -18.94
C VAL A 124 26.45 37.86 -20.35
N ASP A 125 25.60 37.80 -21.38
CA ASP A 125 26.00 37.97 -22.78
C ASP A 125 26.47 39.41 -23.10
N GLN A 126 26.08 40.40 -22.29
CA GLN A 126 26.59 41.78 -22.37
C GLN A 126 28.00 41.92 -21.80
N PHE A 127 28.49 40.98 -20.99
CA PHE A 127 29.89 41.00 -20.58
C PHE A 127 30.75 40.66 -21.79
N ASP A 128 31.63 41.62 -22.10
CA ASP A 128 32.36 41.69 -23.36
C ASP A 128 33.17 40.40 -23.59
N PRO A 129 32.97 39.66 -24.70
CA PRO A 129 33.84 38.53 -25.05
C PRO A 129 35.31 38.96 -25.16
N ASN A 130 35.55 40.26 -25.43
CA ASN A 130 36.89 40.86 -25.40
C ASN A 130 37.55 40.74 -24.02
N LEU A 131 36.79 40.73 -22.93
CA LEU A 131 37.35 40.55 -21.58
C LEU A 131 37.92 39.14 -21.39
N GLN A 132 37.34 38.13 -22.07
CA GLN A 132 37.83 36.76 -22.04
C GLN A 132 39.10 36.60 -22.90
N GLU A 133 39.17 37.30 -24.04
CA GLU A 133 40.39 37.38 -24.86
C GLU A 133 41.52 38.12 -24.14
N ASP A 134 41.24 39.28 -23.53
CA ASP A 134 42.20 40.06 -22.75
C ASP A 134 42.75 39.27 -21.56
N ALA A 135 41.88 38.53 -20.86
CA ALA A 135 42.30 37.65 -19.77
C ALA A 135 43.22 36.51 -20.27
N ALA A 136 43.01 36.01 -21.49
CA ALA A 136 43.89 35.02 -22.09
C ALA A 136 45.25 35.62 -22.50
N LEU A 137 45.25 36.81 -23.11
CA LEU A 137 46.46 37.54 -23.50
C LEU A 137 47.31 37.92 -22.28
N LEU A 138 46.69 38.43 -21.22
CA LEU A 138 47.39 38.77 -19.97
C LEU A 138 48.02 37.55 -19.30
N ARG A 139 47.36 36.37 -19.34
CA ARG A 139 47.94 35.12 -18.82
C ARG A 139 49.13 34.66 -19.65
N ALA A 140 49.09 34.82 -20.98
CA ALA A 140 50.21 34.48 -21.85
C ALA A 140 51.41 35.39 -21.55
N ALA A 141 51.21 36.70 -21.50
CA ALA A 141 52.26 37.66 -21.14
C ALA A 141 52.86 37.39 -19.75
N LEU A 142 52.02 37.05 -18.76
CA LEU A 142 52.49 36.67 -17.42
C LEU A 142 53.30 35.36 -17.44
N ALA A 143 52.93 34.39 -18.29
CA ALA A 143 53.67 33.15 -18.44
C ALA A 143 55.06 33.38 -19.08
N GLU A 144 55.13 34.24 -20.10
CA GLU A 144 56.40 34.66 -20.72
C GLU A 144 57.32 35.35 -19.71
N GLN A 145 56.81 36.33 -18.97
CA GLN A 145 57.59 37.01 -17.92
C GLN A 145 58.09 36.05 -16.84
N ARG A 146 57.31 35.03 -16.46
CA ARG A 146 57.74 34.00 -15.50
C ARG A 146 58.86 33.13 -16.03
N VAL A 147 58.90 32.87 -17.34
CA VAL A 147 60.01 32.14 -17.98
C VAL A 147 61.26 33.02 -18.02
N GLU A 148 61.14 34.29 -18.41
CA GLU A 148 62.25 35.25 -18.43
C GLU A 148 62.89 35.40 -17.04
N ILE A 149 62.07 35.57 -15.99
CA ILE A 149 62.56 35.65 -14.61
C ILE A 149 63.31 34.38 -14.20
N ARG A 150 62.82 33.21 -14.61
CA ARG A 150 63.48 31.93 -14.31
C ARG A 150 64.85 31.84 -14.97
N VAL A 151 64.95 32.19 -16.25
CA VAL A 151 66.22 32.22 -16.99
C VAL A 151 67.21 33.21 -16.35
N LEU A 152 66.73 34.39 -15.94
CA LEU A 152 67.57 35.37 -15.24
C LEU A 152 68.06 34.87 -13.87
N GLN A 153 67.22 34.12 -13.14
CA GLN A 153 67.62 33.48 -11.88
C GLN A 153 68.68 32.41 -12.11
N GLU A 154 68.49 31.54 -13.11
CA GLU A 154 69.47 30.51 -13.51
C GLU A 154 70.82 31.14 -13.91
N MET A 155 70.80 32.24 -14.68
CA MET A 155 72.01 32.98 -15.03
C MET A 155 72.68 33.62 -13.80
N LEU A 156 71.90 34.20 -12.89
CA LEU A 156 72.42 34.80 -11.67
C LEU A 156 73.09 33.75 -10.78
N ASP A 157 72.50 32.56 -10.66
CA ASP A 157 73.06 31.49 -9.86
C ASP A 157 74.33 30.91 -10.51
N ALA A 158 74.38 30.77 -11.84
CA ALA A 158 75.62 30.40 -12.55
C ALA A 158 76.75 31.42 -12.34
N VAL A 159 76.42 32.72 -12.32
CA VAL A 159 77.40 33.78 -12.00
C VAL A 159 77.87 33.68 -10.55
N LYS A 160 76.96 33.43 -9.59
CA LYS A 160 77.34 33.22 -8.18
C LYS A 160 78.30 32.05 -8.04
N GLU A 161 78.00 30.90 -8.64
CA GLU A 161 78.87 29.71 -8.61
C GLU A 161 80.26 30.00 -9.20
N SER A 162 80.34 30.82 -10.26
CA SER A 162 81.62 31.20 -10.89
C SER A 162 82.49 32.14 -10.04
N VAL A 163 81.89 32.86 -9.07
CA VAL A 163 82.57 33.85 -8.22
C VAL A 163 82.95 33.25 -6.86
N VAL A 164 82.51 32.03 -6.53
CA VAL A 164 82.93 31.33 -5.32
C VAL A 164 84.40 30.86 -5.48
N PRO A 165 85.35 31.36 -4.66
CA PRO A 165 86.75 30.97 -4.76
C PRO A 165 86.97 29.56 -4.21
N ASP A 166 87.64 28.71 -4.99
CA ASP A 166 88.17 27.41 -4.57
C ASP A 166 89.22 27.59 -3.44
N TYR A 167 88.80 27.55 -2.17
CA TYR A 167 89.70 27.42 -1.04
C TYR A 167 89.23 26.35 -0.05
N PHE A 168 90.05 25.28 0.03
CA PHE A 168 90.31 24.39 1.16
C PHE A 168 89.19 23.52 1.77
N SER A 169 89.24 22.24 1.43
CA SER A 169 89.43 21.07 2.31
C SER A 169 89.11 21.20 3.81
N GLU A 170 88.05 20.52 4.27
CA GLU A 170 88.10 19.47 5.31
C GLU A 170 86.71 18.80 5.52
N PRO A 171 86.66 17.49 5.85
CA PRO A 171 85.40 16.77 5.97
C PRO A 171 84.91 16.82 7.43
N LEU A 172 83.78 17.46 7.70
CA LEU A 172 83.09 17.28 8.97
C LEU A 172 81.58 17.22 8.78
N GLN A 173 81.05 16.10 9.25
CA GLN A 173 79.65 15.82 9.54
C GLN A 173 79.00 17.05 10.19
N ASN A 174 77.89 17.53 9.64
CA ASN A 174 76.62 17.73 10.35
C ASN A 174 75.65 18.62 9.56
N SER A 175 74.42 18.10 9.44
CA SER A 175 73.16 18.81 9.17
C SER A 175 72.97 19.41 7.78
N GLY A 176 72.60 18.55 6.83
CA GLY A 176 71.91 18.95 5.61
C GLY A 176 70.52 19.51 5.94
N ALA A 177 70.38 20.82 5.85
CA ALA A 177 69.08 21.48 5.77
C ALA A 177 69.24 22.77 4.94
N LEU A 178 68.33 22.94 3.98
CA LEU A 178 68.03 24.17 3.21
C LEU A 178 69.08 24.42 2.09
N PHE A 179 68.85 24.22 0.79
CA PHE A 179 67.66 24.43 -0.03
C PHE A 179 67.70 23.48 -1.24
N SER A 180 67.01 22.35 -1.17
CA SER A 180 66.66 21.59 -2.37
C SER A 180 65.27 22.03 -2.80
N SER A 181 65.17 22.55 -4.02
CA SER A 181 63.93 22.66 -4.78
C SER A 181 63.23 21.30 -4.72
N HIS A 182 62.20 21.17 -3.88
CA HIS A 182 61.45 19.94 -3.74
C HIS A 182 60.77 19.65 -5.08
N PRO A 183 61.08 18.55 -5.79
CA PRO A 183 60.06 17.99 -6.65
C PRO A 183 58.94 17.57 -5.68
N ASN A 184 57.74 18.12 -5.86
CA ASN A 184 56.57 17.67 -5.09
C ASN A 184 56.64 16.14 -5.00
N PRO A 185 56.60 15.54 -3.80
CA PRO A 185 56.64 14.10 -3.70
C PRO A 185 55.43 13.60 -4.49
N CYS A 186 55.67 12.91 -5.61
CA CYS A 186 54.65 12.11 -6.25
C CYS A 186 54.28 11.02 -5.25
N VAL A 187 53.31 11.33 -4.40
CA VAL A 187 52.64 10.33 -3.58
C VAL A 187 51.79 9.55 -4.57
N GLU A 188 52.24 8.34 -4.94
CA GLU A 188 51.38 7.38 -5.63
C GLU A 188 50.24 7.02 -4.67
N ILE A 189 49.10 7.71 -4.83
CA ILE A 189 47.89 7.39 -4.11
C ILE A 189 47.35 6.10 -4.72
N GLN A 190 47.42 5.00 -3.98
CA GLN A 190 46.79 3.73 -4.39
C GLN A 190 45.30 3.97 -4.64
N MET A 191 44.88 3.71 -5.88
CA MET A 191 43.49 3.80 -6.32
C MET A 191 42.89 2.40 -6.24
N ASP A 192 41.84 2.24 -5.44
CA ASP A 192 41.08 1.00 -5.41
C ASP A 192 40.10 0.98 -6.59
N ASP A 193 39.87 -0.21 -7.15
CA ASP A 193 38.94 -0.46 -8.26
C ASP A 193 37.99 -1.60 -7.86
N VAL A 194 36.73 -1.26 -7.59
CA VAL A 194 35.75 -2.19 -7.01
C VAL A 194 34.50 -2.25 -7.87
N PHE A 195 33.98 -3.46 -8.08
CA PHE A 195 32.72 -3.71 -8.79
C PHE A 195 31.62 -4.11 -7.81
N ILE A 196 30.51 -3.39 -7.84
CA ILE A 196 29.33 -3.69 -7.02
C ILE A 196 28.20 -4.16 -7.95
N PRO A 197 27.78 -5.43 -7.86
CA PRO A 197 26.69 -5.93 -8.70
C PRO A 197 25.37 -5.25 -8.34
N VAL A 198 24.61 -4.88 -9.37
CA VAL A 198 23.29 -4.26 -9.25
C VAL A 198 22.24 -5.28 -9.71
N PRO A 199 21.31 -5.69 -8.83
CA PRO A 199 20.21 -6.58 -9.22
C PRO A 199 19.39 -5.99 -10.37
N HIS A 200 18.89 -6.84 -11.27
CA HIS A 200 18.04 -6.41 -12.37
C HIS A 200 16.87 -5.54 -11.88
N GLY A 201 16.64 -4.41 -12.58
CA GLY A 201 15.59 -3.45 -12.25
C GLY A 201 15.92 -2.50 -11.08
N ARG A 202 17.04 -2.69 -10.34
CA ARG A 202 17.41 -1.82 -9.21
C ARG A 202 18.32 -0.65 -9.56
N LEU A 203 18.81 -0.55 -10.79
CA LEU A 203 19.68 0.56 -11.21
C LEU A 203 19.02 1.93 -10.96
N ARG A 204 17.71 2.02 -11.14
CA ARG A 204 16.92 3.24 -10.91
C ARG A 204 16.97 3.74 -9.45
N LEU A 205 17.22 2.84 -8.49
CA LEU A 205 17.39 3.22 -7.08
C LEU A 205 18.69 4.00 -6.86
N LEU A 206 19.73 3.69 -7.64
CA LEU A 206 21.03 4.35 -7.56
C LEU A 206 21.08 5.66 -8.34
N THR A 207 20.35 5.75 -9.46
CA THR A 207 20.32 6.96 -10.29
C THR A 207 19.29 7.97 -9.81
N GLY A 208 18.31 7.58 -8.99
CA GLY A 208 17.22 8.44 -8.56
C GLY A 208 16.24 8.81 -9.70
N PRO A 209 15.20 9.60 -9.40
CA PRO A 209 14.18 10.00 -10.37
C PRO A 209 14.70 10.99 -11.43
N ARG A 210 15.74 11.78 -11.10
CA ARG A 210 16.37 12.76 -12.00
C ARG A 210 17.59 12.21 -12.75
N GLY A 211 18.04 10.99 -12.45
CA GLY A 211 19.20 10.38 -13.09
C GLY A 211 20.56 10.83 -12.55
N ASP A 212 20.58 11.67 -11.51
CA ASP A 212 21.76 12.32 -10.94
C ASP A 212 22.36 11.61 -9.71
N GLY A 213 21.72 10.54 -9.20
CA GLY A 213 22.16 9.89 -7.96
C GLY A 213 23.59 9.35 -7.99
N LEU A 214 24.05 8.82 -9.14
CA LEU A 214 25.45 8.41 -9.30
C LEU A 214 26.41 9.62 -9.32
N GLN A 215 25.99 10.76 -9.88
CA GLN A 215 26.78 11.99 -9.85
C GLN A 215 26.94 12.50 -8.42
N GLN A 216 25.84 12.51 -7.64
CA GLN A 216 25.88 12.89 -6.23
C GLN A 216 26.84 12.01 -5.41
N LEU A 217 26.85 10.69 -5.68
CA LEU A 217 27.80 9.77 -5.03
C LEU A 217 29.25 10.06 -5.41
N ARG A 218 29.52 10.39 -6.69
CA ARG A 218 30.86 10.80 -7.15
C ARG A 218 31.35 12.05 -6.42
N ASP A 219 30.51 13.08 -6.36
CA ASP A 219 30.85 14.38 -5.79
C ASP A 219 31.03 14.33 -4.27
N ARG A 220 30.21 13.52 -3.61
CA ARG A 220 30.23 13.31 -2.15
C ARG A 220 31.46 12.54 -1.69
N HIS A 221 31.81 11.45 -2.37
CA HIS A 221 32.89 10.55 -1.94
C HIS A 221 34.22 10.81 -2.65
N LYS A 222 34.27 11.78 -3.58
CA LYS A 222 35.45 12.10 -4.40
C LYS A 222 36.01 10.87 -5.12
N VAL A 223 35.10 10.05 -5.65
CA VAL A 223 35.42 8.85 -6.43
C VAL A 223 34.81 8.94 -7.82
N THR A 224 35.38 8.21 -8.76
CA THR A 224 34.70 7.91 -10.02
C THR A 224 33.74 6.74 -9.82
N ALA A 225 32.52 6.87 -10.34
CA ALA A 225 31.50 5.84 -10.33
C ALA A 225 30.87 5.76 -11.73
N SER A 226 30.82 4.58 -12.31
CA SER A 226 30.21 4.34 -13.62
C SER A 226 29.47 3.01 -13.67
N VAL A 227 28.40 2.96 -14.46
CA VAL A 227 27.67 1.72 -14.71
C VAL A 227 28.40 0.94 -15.77
N VAL A 228 28.60 -0.35 -15.54
CA VAL A 228 29.27 -1.26 -16.46
C VAL A 228 28.47 -2.55 -16.56
N CYS A 229 28.43 -3.12 -17.76
CA CYS A 229 27.78 -4.40 -18.01
C CYS A 229 28.85 -5.45 -18.30
N PHE A 230 28.84 -6.55 -17.54
CA PHE A 230 29.73 -7.70 -17.75
C PHE A 230 28.91 -8.99 -17.69
N ASN A 231 28.96 -9.79 -18.76
CA ASN A 231 28.30 -11.11 -18.84
C ASN A 231 26.86 -11.11 -18.29
N ASP A 232 25.98 -10.30 -18.91
CA ASP A 232 24.57 -10.11 -18.54
C ASP A 232 24.29 -9.51 -17.15
N MET A 233 25.32 -9.22 -16.35
CA MET A 233 25.18 -8.51 -15.08
C MET A 233 25.47 -7.03 -15.22
N VAL A 234 24.61 -6.20 -14.62
CA VAL A 234 24.83 -4.77 -14.45
C VAL A 234 25.58 -4.55 -13.13
N ALA A 235 26.65 -3.78 -13.15
CA ALA A 235 27.42 -3.43 -11.96
C ALA A 235 27.77 -1.94 -11.95
N VAL A 236 28.06 -1.39 -10.76
CA VAL A 236 28.69 -0.08 -10.61
C VAL A 236 30.17 -0.29 -10.32
N ARG A 237 31.03 0.25 -11.18
CA ARG A 237 32.48 0.32 -10.96
C ARG A 237 32.80 1.59 -10.21
N LEU A 238 33.52 1.44 -9.11
CA LEU A 238 34.03 2.52 -8.27
C LEU A 238 35.55 2.56 -8.38
N ARG A 239 36.11 3.75 -8.65
CA ARG A 239 37.55 3.94 -8.65
C ARG A 239 37.93 5.25 -7.97
N GLY A 240 38.84 5.19 -7.00
CA GLY A 240 39.28 6.35 -6.23
C GLY A 240 40.13 5.97 -5.02
N HIS A 241 40.34 6.93 -4.12
CA HIS A 241 41.01 6.69 -2.84
C HIS A 241 40.22 5.69 -1.99
N LYS A 242 40.92 4.77 -1.31
CA LYS A 242 40.34 3.67 -0.52
C LYS A 242 39.15 4.07 0.36
N ALA A 243 39.32 5.14 1.15
CA ALA A 243 38.25 5.63 2.03
C ALA A 243 37.00 6.08 1.26
N GLY A 244 37.17 6.70 0.09
CA GLY A 244 36.06 7.12 -0.76
C GLY A 244 35.35 5.94 -1.41
N VAL A 245 36.11 4.93 -1.86
CA VAL A 245 35.58 3.72 -2.48
C VAL A 245 34.78 2.88 -1.48
N GLU A 246 35.29 2.70 -0.25
CA GLU A 246 34.59 1.99 0.82
C GLU A 246 33.28 2.70 1.22
N ASN A 247 33.32 4.03 1.43
CA ASN A 247 32.14 4.80 1.80
C ASN A 247 31.08 4.83 0.69
N CYS A 248 31.49 5.04 -0.56
CA CYS A 248 30.59 4.99 -1.70
C CYS A 248 29.98 3.59 -1.87
N GLY A 249 30.78 2.55 -1.69
CA GLY A 249 30.30 1.18 -1.77
C GLY A 249 29.31 0.80 -0.68
N ASN A 250 29.49 1.32 0.53
CA ASN A 250 28.55 1.13 1.64
C ASN A 250 27.23 1.87 1.42
N ASP A 251 27.29 3.08 0.85
CA ASP A 251 26.08 3.83 0.47
C ASP A 251 25.30 3.11 -0.64
N ILE A 252 25.98 2.64 -1.68
CA ILE A 252 25.35 1.86 -2.77
C ILE A 252 24.71 0.59 -2.22
N ARG A 253 25.43 -0.19 -1.39
CA ARG A 253 24.88 -1.40 -0.76
C ARG A 253 23.65 -1.08 0.08
N ARG A 254 23.71 -0.02 0.90
CA ARG A 254 22.56 0.41 1.72
C ARG A 254 21.34 0.75 0.87
N VAL A 255 21.52 1.52 -0.20
CA VAL A 255 20.44 1.86 -1.15
C VAL A 255 19.86 0.61 -1.81
N LEU A 256 20.70 -0.34 -2.20
CA LEU A 256 20.25 -1.60 -2.79
C LEU A 256 19.56 -2.52 -1.77
N SER A 257 19.92 -2.49 -0.49
CA SER A 257 19.33 -3.30 0.59
C SER A 257 18.01 -2.73 1.16
N LEU A 258 17.81 -1.41 1.12
CA LEU A 258 16.67 -0.70 1.73
C LEU A 258 15.27 -1.08 1.21
N GLN A 259 15.16 -2.00 0.24
CA GLN A 259 13.87 -2.50 -0.25
C GLN A 259 13.61 -3.99 -0.06
N GLU A 260 14.57 -4.79 0.41
CA GLU A 260 14.25 -6.17 0.81
C GLU A 260 13.26 -6.18 1.99
N GLU A 261 13.44 -5.29 2.97
CA GLU A 261 12.49 -5.15 4.07
C GLU A 261 11.12 -4.61 3.63
N ARG A 262 11.06 -3.67 2.67
CA ARG A 262 9.77 -3.14 2.19
C ARG A 262 9.01 -4.14 1.32
N HIS A 263 9.69 -4.96 0.52
CA HIS A 263 9.05 -6.01 -0.27
C HIS A 263 8.61 -7.20 0.59
N GLU A 264 9.31 -7.54 1.67
CA GLU A 264 8.84 -8.56 2.62
C GLU A 264 7.62 -8.10 3.42
N ILE A 265 7.57 -6.83 3.84
CA ILE A 265 6.40 -6.26 4.54
C ILE A 265 5.19 -6.18 3.59
N LEU A 266 5.39 -5.85 2.30
CA LEU A 266 4.32 -5.81 1.29
C LEU A 266 3.86 -7.21 0.86
N LYS A 267 4.77 -8.19 0.70
CA LYS A 267 4.42 -9.59 0.43
C LYS A 267 3.68 -10.23 1.63
N GLY A 268 4.13 -9.95 2.86
CA GLY A 268 3.47 -10.42 4.08
C GLY A 268 2.06 -9.82 4.30
N LYS A 269 1.82 -8.59 3.85
CA LYS A 269 0.47 -7.99 3.82
C LYS A 269 -0.39 -8.56 2.70
N GLY A 270 0.17 -8.77 1.50
CA GLY A 270 -0.54 -9.38 0.37
C GLY A 270 -0.95 -10.84 0.60
N GLU A 271 -0.12 -11.65 1.28
CA GLU A 271 -0.47 -13.04 1.63
C GLU A 271 -1.52 -13.11 2.75
N LYS A 272 -1.49 -12.19 3.73
CA LYS A 272 -2.55 -12.07 4.74
C LYS A 272 -3.88 -11.63 4.14
N GLN A 273 -3.86 -10.83 3.08
CA GLN A 273 -5.06 -10.38 2.36
C GLN A 273 -5.61 -11.49 1.45
N LYS A 274 -4.76 -12.22 0.71
CA LYS A 274 -5.15 -13.42 -0.05
C LYS A 274 -5.68 -14.56 0.82
N LYS A 275 -5.13 -14.76 2.04
CA LYS A 275 -5.69 -15.73 3.02
C LYS A 275 -7.03 -15.28 3.61
N LYS A 276 -7.32 -13.98 3.66
CA LYS A 276 -8.64 -13.45 4.07
C LYS A 276 -9.67 -13.55 2.93
N GLU A 277 -9.26 -13.29 1.69
CA GLU A 277 -10.13 -13.46 0.52
C GLU A 277 -10.43 -14.93 0.21
N ALA A 278 -9.45 -15.84 0.31
CA ALA A 278 -9.67 -17.28 0.13
C ALA A 278 -10.56 -17.92 1.22
N LYS A 279 -10.59 -17.34 2.43
CA LYS A 279 -11.53 -17.74 3.49
C LYS A 279 -12.95 -17.20 3.30
N ASN A 280 -13.12 -16.09 2.58
CA ASN A 280 -14.42 -15.51 2.25
C ASN A 280 -15.03 -16.08 0.96
N THR A 281 -14.22 -16.63 0.04
CA THR A 281 -14.72 -17.26 -1.19
C THR A 281 -15.10 -18.72 -1.01
N HIS A 282 -14.64 -19.40 0.05
CA HIS A 282 -15.04 -20.79 0.34
C HIS A 282 -16.36 -20.94 1.11
N THR A 283 -16.99 -19.84 1.55
CA THR A 283 -18.27 -19.86 2.29
C THR A 283 -19.49 -19.48 1.44
N HIS A 284 -19.33 -19.19 0.14
CA HIS A 284 -20.45 -18.77 -0.74
C HIS A 284 -20.71 -19.65 -1.98
N THR A 285 -20.07 -20.82 -2.10
CA THR A 285 -20.40 -21.81 -3.13
C THR A 285 -21.06 -23.06 -2.52
N SER A 286 -22.31 -22.90 -2.09
CA SER A 286 -23.24 -24.03 -1.91
C SER A 286 -24.56 -23.68 -2.59
N ARG A 287 -24.48 -23.50 -3.92
CA ARG A 287 -25.66 -23.43 -4.79
C ARG A 287 -26.12 -24.87 -5.02
N LYS A 288 -26.98 -25.37 -4.12
CA LYS A 288 -27.72 -26.62 -4.34
C LYS A 288 -28.51 -26.46 -5.64
N THR A 289 -28.11 -27.21 -6.64
CA THR A 289 -28.86 -27.51 -7.86
C THR A 289 -30.17 -28.17 -7.48
N PHE A 290 -31.29 -27.49 -7.70
CA PHE A 290 -32.62 -28.10 -7.72
C PHE A 290 -32.81 -28.81 -9.06
N PRO A 291 -33.24 -30.08 -9.11
CA PRO A 291 -33.68 -30.68 -10.36
C PRO A 291 -35.09 -30.18 -10.66
N THR A 292 -35.20 -29.36 -11.70
CA THR A 292 -36.47 -29.10 -12.39
C THR A 292 -36.82 -30.33 -13.22
N SER A 293 -37.80 -31.11 -12.77
CA SER A 293 -38.55 -32.03 -13.62
C SER A 293 -40.03 -31.74 -13.46
N PHE A 294 -40.53 -30.88 -14.35
CA PHE A 294 -41.94 -30.75 -14.69
C PHE A 294 -42.11 -31.56 -15.98
N VAL A 295 -42.79 -32.70 -15.92
CA VAL A 295 -43.34 -33.38 -17.10
C VAL A 295 -44.75 -33.82 -16.76
N SER A 296 -45.66 -33.32 -17.58
CA SER A 296 -47.10 -33.49 -17.57
C SER A 296 -47.53 -34.93 -17.81
N SER A 297 -48.42 -35.44 -16.95
CA SER A 297 -49.65 -36.21 -17.22
C SER A 297 -50.32 -36.54 -15.90
#